data_AF-A0A1J3GNQ9-F1
#
_entry.id   AF-A0A1J3GNQ9-F1
#
_cell.length_a   1.000
_cell.length_b   1.000
_cell.length_c   1.000
_cell.angle_alpha   90.00
_cell.angle_beta   90.00
_cell.angle_gamma   90.00
#
_symmetry.space_group_name_H-M   'P 1'
#
loop_
_entity.id
_entity.type
_entity.pdbx_description
1 polymer ?
#
loop_
_entity_poly.entity_id
_entity_poly.type
_entity_poly.pdbx_seq_one_letter_code
_entity_poly.pdbx_strand_id
1 'polypeptide(L)'
;MVDPTQQREPQVFVNSGATELPDDFIRHLVWGLTDIGIFNVFIDRDEWWGRDLNHIFTCIEESTIALAIFSPGYPETEWCLDELVKMKERANEKKLLV
;
A
#
# COMPACT_ATOMS: atom_id res chain seq x y z
N MET A 1 15.28 9.89 20.64
CA MET A 1 14.85 11.10 19.90
C MET A 1 14.88 10.72 18.43
N VAL A 2 13.75 10.73 17.73
CA VAL A 2 13.68 10.38 16.30
C VAL A 2 13.70 11.67 15.48
N ASP A 3 14.53 11.73 14.45
CA ASP A 3 14.69 12.87 13.55
C ASP A 3 13.41 13.11 12.73
N PRO A 4 12.77 14.30 12.81
CA PRO A 4 11.56 14.61 12.06
C PRO A 4 11.78 14.81 10.55
N THR A 5 13.03 14.81 10.07
CA THR A 5 13.36 14.99 8.65
C THR A 5 13.55 13.68 7.88
N GLN A 6 13.64 12.55 8.58
CA GLN A 6 13.78 11.25 7.94
C GLN A 6 12.40 10.74 7.51
N GLN A 7 12.14 10.72 6.19
CA GLN A 7 10.99 10.00 5.63
C GLN A 7 11.08 8.56 6.13
N ARG A 8 10.05 8.14 6.86
CA ARG A 8 9.98 6.77 7.35
C ARG A 8 9.58 5.88 6.18
N GLU A 9 10.22 4.73 6.07
CA GLU A 9 9.79 3.65 5.18
C GLU A 9 8.35 3.25 5.52
N PRO A 10 7.46 3.05 4.53
CA PRO A 10 6.09 2.62 4.78
C PRO A 10 6.06 1.37 5.65
N GLN A 11 5.22 1.36 6.69
CA GLN A 11 5.05 0.15 7.51
C GLN A 11 4.02 -0.77 6.87
N VAL A 12 2.96 -0.17 6.34
CA VAL A 12 1.85 -0.82 5.62
C VAL A 12 1.72 -0.22 4.23
N PHE A 13 1.73 -1.07 3.21
CA PHE A 13 1.31 -0.75 1.84
C PHE A 13 -0.14 -1.19 1.63
N VAL A 14 -1.01 -0.33 1.12
CA VAL A 14 -2.40 -0.66 0.81
C VAL A 14 -2.58 -0.67 -0.70
N ASN A 15 -2.81 -1.87 -1.24
CA ASN A 15 -3.09 -2.11 -2.64
C ASN A 15 -4.61 -2.23 -2.84
N SER A 16 -5.18 -1.25 -3.56
CA SER A 16 -6.64 -1.13 -3.68
C SER A 16 -7.17 -0.93 -5.11
N GLY A 17 -6.28 -0.86 -6.12
CA GLY A 17 -6.68 -0.69 -7.51
C GLY A 17 -7.33 0.68 -7.79
N ALA A 18 -6.85 1.72 -7.11
CA ALA A 18 -7.06 3.17 -7.31
C ALA A 18 -8.50 3.73 -7.35
N THR A 19 -9.54 2.97 -7.66
CA THR A 19 -10.80 3.57 -8.17
C THR A 19 -12.04 3.28 -7.33
N GLU A 20 -11.98 2.36 -6.38
CA GLU A 20 -13.22 1.81 -5.79
C GLU A 20 -13.35 1.97 -4.26
N LEU A 21 -12.33 2.45 -3.55
CA LEU A 21 -12.45 2.59 -2.09
C LEU A 21 -13.02 3.96 -1.71
N PRO A 22 -14.21 4.02 -1.06
CA PRO A 22 -14.75 5.27 -0.57
C PRO A 22 -13.80 5.93 0.43
N ASP A 23 -13.72 7.26 0.41
CA ASP A 23 -12.88 8.03 1.34
C ASP A 23 -13.19 7.72 2.82
N ASP A 24 -14.46 7.43 3.14
CA ASP A 24 -14.87 7.04 4.48
C ASP A 24 -14.26 5.70 4.91
N PHE A 25 -14.26 4.69 4.03
CA PHE A 25 -13.64 3.40 4.32
C PHE A 25 -12.15 3.57 4.63
N ILE A 26 -11.49 4.38 3.83
CA ILE A 26 -10.07 4.67 3.97
C ILE A 26 -9.76 5.40 5.25
N ARG A 27 -10.55 6.43 5.57
CA ARG A 27 -10.39 7.20 6.79
C ARG A 27 -10.48 6.28 8.00
N HIS A 28 -11.46 5.39 8.01
CA HIS A 28 -11.61 4.38 9.06
C HIS A 28 -10.46 3.37 9.10
N LEU A 29 -9.96 2.92 7.95
CA LEU A 29 -8.80 2.03 7.86
C LEU A 29 -7.56 2.69 8.47
N VAL A 30 -7.21 3.91 8.04
CA VAL A 30 -6.05 4.65 8.53
C VAL A 30 -6.19 4.94 10.02
N TRP A 31 -7.39 5.32 10.49
CA TRP A 31 -7.64 5.54 11.91
C TRP A 31 -7.47 4.27 12.74
N GLY A 32 -8.00 3.13 12.30
CA GLY A 32 -7.84 1.86 13.00
C GLY A 32 -6.38 1.40 13.09
N LEU A 33 -5.61 1.57 12.01
CA LEU A 33 -4.16 1.29 12.00
C LEU A 33 -3.40 2.22 12.96
N THR A 34 -3.77 3.51 12.96
CA THR A 34 -3.16 4.51 13.85
C THR A 34 -3.43 4.20 15.32
N ASP A 35 -4.65 3.76 15.66
CA ASP A 35 -5.06 3.42 17.03
C ASP A 35 -4.22 2.26 17.62
N ILE A 36 -3.76 1.34 16.78
CA ILE A 36 -2.87 0.24 17.17
C ILE A 36 -1.37 0.55 17.01
N GLY A 37 -1.01 1.80 16.71
CA GLY A 37 0.38 2.27 16.65
C GLY A 37 1.07 2.13 15.30
N ILE A 38 0.32 1.91 14.21
CA ILE A 38 0.83 1.92 12.84
C ILE A 38 0.61 3.31 12.25
N PHE A 39 1.68 4.09 12.09
CA PHE A 39 1.59 5.50 11.71
C PHE A 39 1.97 5.78 10.26
N ASN A 40 2.66 4.83 9.59
CA ASN A 40 3.11 5.02 8.22
C ASN A 40 2.41 4.06 7.26
N VAL A 41 1.34 4.56 6.65
CA VAL A 41 0.49 3.81 5.71
C VAL A 41 0.60 4.47 4.34
N PHE A 42 1.13 3.74 3.37
CA PHE A 42 1.11 4.14 1.97
C PHE A 42 -0.13 3.54 1.30
N ILE A 43 -0.94 4.34 0.63
CA ILE A 43 -2.13 3.85 -0.07
C ILE A 43 -1.95 4.09 -1.55
N ASP A 44 -1.98 3.03 -2.35
CA ASP A 44 -1.93 3.15 -3.81
C ASP A 44 -3.24 3.78 -4.31
N ARG A 45 -3.20 5.10 -4.41
CA ARG A 45 -4.31 5.95 -4.86
C ARG A 45 -3.86 7.05 -5.81
N ASP A 46 -2.57 7.17 -6.07
CA ASP A 46 -2.06 8.28 -6.86
C ASP A 46 -2.55 8.17 -8.30
N GLU A 47 -3.16 9.28 -8.69
CA GLU A 47 -3.95 9.52 -9.88
C GLU A 47 -3.10 9.29 -11.13
N TRP A 48 -3.48 8.29 -11.92
CA TRP A 48 -3.50 8.09 -13.38
C TRP A 48 -2.56 8.86 -14.34
N TRP A 49 -1.89 9.95 -13.96
CA TRP A 49 -0.84 10.61 -14.74
C TRP A 49 0.48 10.73 -13.95
N GLY A 50 1.52 10.03 -14.42
CA GLY A 50 2.87 10.14 -13.87
C GLY A 50 3.17 9.20 -12.71
N ARG A 51 2.34 8.17 -12.49
CA ARG A 51 2.57 7.11 -11.50
C ARG A 51 3.93 6.44 -11.76
N ASP A 52 4.87 6.62 -10.83
CA ASP A 52 6.19 5.98 -10.90
C ASP A 52 6.09 4.57 -10.29
N LEU A 53 5.98 3.57 -11.16
CA LEU A 53 5.95 2.16 -10.75
C LEU A 53 7.19 1.77 -9.94
N ASN A 54 8.34 2.39 -10.19
CA ASN A 54 9.54 2.12 -9.39
C ASN A 54 9.34 2.61 -7.96
N HIS A 55 8.69 3.76 -7.77
CA HIS A 55 8.35 4.26 -6.44
C HIS A 55 7.38 3.30 -5.73
N ILE A 56 6.34 2.82 -6.43
CA ILE A 56 5.38 1.87 -5.86
C ILE A 56 6.07 0.55 -5.46
N PHE A 57 6.90 -0.02 -6.33
CA PHE A 57 7.64 -1.23 -6.02
C PHE A 57 8.63 -1.02 -4.88
N THR A 58 9.26 0.16 -4.80
CA THR A 58 10.11 0.53 -3.66
C THR A 58 9.29 0.56 -2.38
N CYS A 59 8.10 1.17 -2.38
CA CYS A 59 7.21 1.17 -1.21
C CYS A 59 6.79 -0.24 -0.78
N ILE A 60 6.51 -1.15 -1.72
CA ILE A 60 6.23 -2.57 -1.41
C ILE A 60 7.47 -3.24 -0.79
N GLU A 61 8.67 -2.95 -1.31
CA GLU A 61 9.92 -3.51 -0.82
C GLU A 61 10.36 -2.97 0.55
N GLU A 62 10.02 -1.73 0.86
CA GLU A 62 10.27 -1.10 2.16
C GLU A 62 9.19 -1.47 3.19
N SER A 63 8.03 -1.93 2.74
CA SER A 63 6.92 -2.33 3.62
C SER A 63 7.16 -3.63 4.35
N THR A 64 6.65 -3.67 5.59
CA THR A 64 6.60 -4.90 6.41
C THR A 64 5.29 -5.64 6.30
N ILE A 65 4.21 -4.92 5.99
CA ILE A 65 2.86 -5.42 5.80
C ILE A 65 2.32 -4.87 4.49
N ALA A 66 1.60 -5.67 3.72
CA ALA A 66 0.81 -5.19 2.61
C ALA A 66 -0.64 -5.68 2.71
N LEU A 67 -1.59 -4.79 2.50
CA LEU A 67 -3.02 -5.06 2.54
C LEU A 67 -3.55 -5.03 1.12
N ALA A 68 -3.91 -6.19 0.57
CA ALA A 68 -4.64 -6.29 -0.69
C ALA A 68 -6.15 -6.19 -0.42
N ILE A 69 -6.80 -5.16 -0.96
CA ILE A 69 -8.23 -4.91 -0.77
C ILE A 69 -8.95 -5.19 -2.08
N PHE A 70 -9.50 -6.40 -2.21
CA PHE A 70 -10.24 -6.81 -3.40
C PHE A 70 -11.61 -6.13 -3.48
N SER A 71 -11.92 -5.63 -4.67
CA SER A 71 -13.21 -5.05 -5.05
C SER A 71 -13.59 -5.56 -6.46
N PRO A 72 -14.84 -5.37 -6.91
CA PRO A 72 -15.25 -5.77 -8.26
C PRO A 72 -14.38 -5.17 -9.37
N GLY A 73 -13.97 -3.90 -9.24
CA GLY A 73 -13.11 -3.20 -10.20
C GLY A 73 -11.62 -3.43 -10.00
N TYR A 74 -11.20 -4.15 -8.96
CA TYR A 74 -9.79 -4.45 -8.69
C TYR A 74 -9.08 -5.06 -9.92
N PRO A 75 -9.51 -6.20 -10.51
CA PRO A 75 -8.81 -6.81 -11.63
C PRO A 75 -8.88 -5.99 -12.94
N GLU A 76 -9.70 -4.93 -12.99
CA GLU A 76 -9.87 -4.08 -14.16
C GLU A 76 -8.75 -3.03 -14.27
N THR A 77 -7.95 -2.84 -13.22
CA THR A 77 -6.79 -1.95 -13.25
C THR A 77 -5.53 -2.74 -13.57
N GLU A 78 -4.93 -2.51 -14.74
CA GLU A 78 -3.75 -3.24 -15.23
C GLU A 78 -2.61 -3.26 -14.20
N TRP A 79 -2.44 -2.17 -13.44
CA TRP A 79 -1.34 -2.00 -12.50
C TRP A 79 -1.53 -2.70 -11.15
N CYS A 80 -2.76 -2.89 -10.67
CA CYS A 80 -2.94 -3.49 -9.34
C CYS A 80 -2.53 -4.96 -9.32
N LEU A 81 -2.57 -5.64 -10.47
CA LEU A 81 -2.15 -7.03 -10.59
C LEU A 81 -0.63 -7.16 -10.57
N ASP A 82 0.10 -6.23 -11.18
CA ASP A 82 1.56 -6.18 -11.11
C ASP A 82 2.04 -5.91 -9.67
N GLU A 83 1.38 -4.99 -8.98
CA GLU A 83 1.59 -4.73 -7.55
C GLU A 83 1.32 -5.99 -6.71
N LEU A 84 0.21 -6.70 -6.98
CA LEU A 84 -0.15 -7.94 -6.29
C LEU A 84 0.87 -9.07 -6.54
N VAL A 85 1.39 -9.18 -7.77
CA VAL A 85 2.47 -10.12 -8.11
C VAL A 85 3.71 -9.78 -7.29
N LYS A 86 4.12 -8.51 -7.24
CA LYS A 86 5.28 -8.08 -6.44
C LYS A 86 5.09 -8.36 -4.95
N MET A 87 3.89 -8.11 -4.40
CA MET A 87 3.55 -8.46 -3.02
C MET A 87 3.67 -9.96 -2.78
N LYS A 88 3.16 -10.79 -3.70
CA LYS A 88 3.24 -12.25 -3.61
C LYS A 88 4.69 -12.76 -3.65
N GLU A 89 5.54 -12.19 -4.50
CA GLU A 89 6.98 -12.50 -4.53
C GLU A 89 7.63 -12.25 -3.17
N ARG A 90 7.42 -11.05 -2.60
CA ARG A 90 7.95 -10.66 -1.29
C ARG A 90 7.40 -11.53 -0.15
N ALA A 91 6.13 -11.91 -0.22
CA ALA A 91 5.50 -12.81 0.74
C ALA A 91 6.10 -14.23 0.69
N ASN A 92 6.34 -14.76 -0.51
CA ASN A 92 7.00 -16.05 -0.69
C ASN A 92 8.43 -16.05 -0.13
N GLU A 93 9.12 -14.91 -0.21
CA GLU A 93 10.43 -14.69 0.41
C GLU A 93 10.36 -14.44 1.92
N LYS A 94 9.16 -14.39 2.52
CA LYS A 94 8.90 -14.03 3.93
C LYS A 94 9.41 -12.64 4.32
N LYS A 95 9.51 -11.73 3.34
CA LYS A 95 9.94 -10.34 3.53
C LYS A 95 8.79 -9.35 3.67
N LEU A 96 7.55 -9.81 3.45
CA LEU A 96 6.34 -9.02 3.52
C LEU A 96 5.22 -9.89 4.08
N LEU A 97 4.52 -9.39 5.10
CA LEU A 97 3.28 -9.99 5.56
C LEU A 97 2.15 -9.48 4.66
N VAL A 98 1.43 -10.40 4.01
CA VAL A 98 0.24 -10.08 3.20
C VAL A 98 -0.98 -10.67 3.86
#